data_AF-A0A7K3RRR2-F1
#
_entry.id   AF-A0A7K3RRR2-F1
#
_cell.length_a   1.000
_cell.length_b   1.000
_cell.length_c   1.000
_cell.angle_alpha   90.00
_cell.angle_beta   90.00
_cell.angle_gamma   90.00
#
_symmetry.space_group_name_H-M   'P 1'
#
loop_
_entity.id
_entity.type
_entity.pdbx_description
1 polymer ?
#
loop_
_entity_poly.entity_id
_entity_poly.type
_entity_poly.pdbx_seq_one_letter_code
_entity_poly.pdbx_strand_id
1 'polypeptide(L)'
;ERRDVAARRLVRRASPGPGRAESAEEPGLSLIVVAPRDGLAVYAPVADTAGPWIASGTPHLYAGVIEATGVVGPLVLPGGTGCAGCLELHRADRDPQWPRMLAQWRSGRRGAVPACDLGLAAAVAGLAAAHALAFLDGDLPACTGTRWEAALPLLDWRSEQIGPHADCSCGAAGGAGGERVSGGVTAQDTMAG
;
A
#
# COMPACT_ATOMS: atom_id res chain seq x y z
N GLU A 1 -7.99 -3.48 -32.40
CA GLU A 1 -7.95 -4.18 -31.10
C GLU A 1 -8.25 -3.16 -30.00
N ARG A 2 -9.16 -3.45 -29.05
CA ARG A 2 -9.43 -2.50 -27.95
C ARG A 2 -8.22 -2.49 -27.00
N ARG A 3 -7.79 -1.32 -26.55
CA ARG A 3 -6.54 -1.11 -25.76
C ARG A 3 -6.49 -1.98 -24.49
N ASP A 4 -7.64 -2.28 -23.89
CA ASP A 4 -7.77 -3.15 -22.72
C ASP A 4 -7.36 -4.61 -22.99
N VAL A 5 -7.70 -5.13 -24.18
CA VAL A 5 -7.33 -6.49 -24.59
C VAL A 5 -5.82 -6.60 -24.80
N ALA A 6 -5.22 -5.60 -25.46
CA ALA A 6 -3.78 -5.53 -25.67
C ALA A 6 -3.03 -5.42 -24.32
N ALA A 7 -3.49 -4.56 -23.40
CA ALA A 7 -2.92 -4.42 -22.07
C ALA A 7 -3.00 -5.74 -21.27
N ARG A 8 -4.16 -6.42 -21.25
CA ARG A 8 -4.32 -7.72 -20.58
C ARG A 8 -3.39 -8.79 -21.18
N ARG A 9 -3.20 -8.80 -22.50
CA ARG A 9 -2.25 -9.70 -23.17
C ARG A 9 -0.80 -9.40 -22.84
N LEU A 10 -0.44 -8.14 -22.68
CA LEU A 10 0.91 -7.74 -22.26
C LEU A 10 1.17 -8.17 -20.82
N VAL A 11 0.25 -7.86 -19.89
CA VAL A 11 0.35 -8.27 -18.48
C VAL A 11 0.49 -9.78 -18.36
N ARG A 12 -0.34 -10.56 -19.07
CA ARG A 12 -0.22 -12.04 -19.05
C ARG A 12 1.10 -12.57 -19.60
N ARG A 13 1.73 -11.87 -20.55
CA ARG A 13 3.04 -12.24 -21.10
C ARG A 13 4.19 -11.84 -20.16
N ALA A 14 4.04 -10.71 -19.48
CA ALA A 14 5.04 -10.19 -18.54
C ALA A 14 4.96 -10.86 -17.16
N SER A 15 3.80 -11.39 -16.79
CA SER A 15 3.66 -12.20 -15.58
C SER A 15 4.48 -13.47 -15.78
N PRO A 16 5.53 -13.73 -14.98
CA PRO A 16 5.98 -15.10 -14.82
C PRO A 16 4.73 -15.87 -14.34
N GLY A 17 4.38 -16.98 -15.01
CA GLY A 17 3.30 -17.84 -14.54
C GLY A 17 3.54 -18.23 -13.08
N PRO A 18 2.55 -18.80 -12.36
CA PRO A 18 2.78 -19.28 -11.00
C PRO A 18 3.92 -20.29 -11.02
N GLY A 19 5.12 -19.83 -10.69
CA GLY A 19 6.28 -20.69 -10.49
C GLY A 19 5.97 -21.49 -9.25
N ARG A 20 5.85 -22.80 -9.40
CA ARG A 20 5.83 -23.68 -8.24
C ARG A 20 7.22 -23.56 -7.63
N ALA A 21 7.34 -22.83 -6.52
CA ALA A 21 8.56 -22.83 -5.73
C ALA A 21 8.74 -24.25 -5.20
N GLU A 22 9.53 -25.05 -5.91
CA GLU A 22 10.05 -26.31 -5.37
C GLU A 22 11.25 -25.96 -4.50
N SER A 23 11.04 -25.86 -3.19
CA SER A 23 11.95 -26.31 -2.12
C SER A 23 11.36 -25.96 -0.74
N ALA A 24 11.52 -26.88 0.20
CA ALA A 24 11.06 -26.77 1.58
C ALA A 24 11.99 -25.84 2.39
N GLU A 25 11.51 -24.65 2.71
CA GLU A 25 11.97 -23.73 3.76
C GLU A 25 10.85 -22.68 3.92
N GLU A 26 10.82 -21.92 5.02
CA GLU A 26 9.71 -21.08 5.49
C GLU A 26 8.76 -20.51 4.41
N PRO A 27 7.42 -20.47 4.66
CA PRO A 27 6.48 -19.97 3.67
C PRO A 27 6.90 -18.58 3.19
N GLY A 28 7.28 -18.49 1.91
CA GLY A 28 7.79 -17.26 1.32
C GLY A 28 6.80 -16.11 1.50
N LEU A 29 7.33 -14.89 1.58
CA LEU A 29 6.51 -13.68 1.74
C LEU A 29 5.47 -13.60 0.62
N SER A 30 4.25 -13.21 0.99
CA SER A 30 3.16 -12.97 0.05
C SER A 30 2.75 -11.51 0.09
N LEU A 31 2.39 -10.97 -1.07
CA LEU A 31 2.02 -9.57 -1.21
C LEU A 31 0.86 -9.44 -2.19
N ILE A 32 -0.16 -8.67 -1.81
CA ILE A 32 -1.23 -8.24 -2.71
C ILE A 32 -0.93 -6.83 -3.24
N VAL A 33 -0.93 -6.66 -4.56
CA VAL A 33 -0.84 -5.32 -5.18
C VAL A 33 -2.24 -4.85 -5.57
N VAL A 34 -2.68 -3.77 -4.92
CA VAL A 34 -4.00 -3.15 -5.11
C VAL A 34 -3.88 -2.02 -6.12
N ALA A 35 -4.18 -2.34 -7.38
CA ALA A 35 -4.13 -1.40 -8.50
C ALA A 35 -5.52 -1.21 -9.14
N PRO A 36 -6.44 -0.48 -8.48
CA PRO A 36 -7.78 -0.29 -9.00
C PRO A 36 -7.76 0.49 -10.31
N ARG A 37 -8.67 0.13 -11.22
CA ARG A 37 -8.87 0.86 -12.48
C ARG A 37 -9.52 2.22 -12.28
N ASP A 38 -10.29 2.35 -11.21
CA ASP A 38 -10.86 3.61 -10.76
C ASP A 38 -9.79 4.36 -9.94
N GLY A 39 -9.25 5.45 -10.50
CA GLY A 39 -8.21 6.24 -9.84
C GLY A 39 -8.65 6.78 -8.48
N LEU A 40 -9.94 7.00 -8.28
CA LEU A 40 -10.46 7.43 -6.98
C LEU A 40 -10.25 6.38 -5.90
N ALA A 41 -10.29 5.09 -6.24
CA ALA A 41 -10.12 4.01 -5.27
C ALA A 41 -8.66 3.82 -4.82
N VAL A 42 -7.67 4.31 -5.56
CA VAL A 42 -6.29 4.40 -5.04
C VAL A 42 -6.07 5.68 -4.23
N TYR A 43 -6.72 6.78 -4.63
CA TYR A 43 -6.58 8.06 -3.95
C TYR A 43 -7.29 8.11 -2.60
N ALA A 44 -8.52 7.59 -2.57
CA ALA A 44 -9.40 7.46 -1.42
C ALA A 44 -9.95 6.03 -1.35
N PRO A 45 -9.11 5.07 -0.89
CA PRO A 45 -9.47 3.66 -0.82
C PRO A 45 -10.59 3.42 0.16
N VAL A 46 -11.66 2.76 -0.28
CA VAL A 46 -12.79 2.39 0.59
C VAL A 46 -12.27 1.44 1.68
N ALA A 47 -12.41 1.84 2.94
CA ALA A 47 -11.89 1.14 4.12
C ALA A 47 -12.10 -0.40 4.07
N ASP A 48 -13.29 -0.86 3.69
CA ASP A 48 -13.65 -2.29 3.74
C ASP A 48 -13.00 -3.14 2.64
N THR A 49 -12.43 -2.53 1.60
CA THR A 49 -11.83 -3.27 0.47
C THR A 49 -10.71 -4.21 0.93
N ALA A 50 -9.95 -3.78 1.94
CA ALA A 50 -8.84 -4.55 2.49
C ALA A 50 -9.24 -5.45 3.66
N GLY A 51 -10.51 -5.47 4.08
CA GLY A 51 -10.98 -6.24 5.23
C GLY A 51 -10.49 -7.70 5.26
N PRO A 52 -10.63 -8.48 4.15
CA PRO A 52 -10.12 -9.85 4.09
C PRO A 52 -8.59 -9.97 4.27
N TRP A 53 -7.82 -9.01 3.75
CA TRP A 53 -6.35 -9.01 3.85
C TRP A 53 -5.89 -8.60 5.24
N ILE A 54 -6.57 -7.62 5.85
CA ILE A 54 -6.37 -7.23 7.24
C ILE A 54 -6.65 -8.43 8.16
N ALA A 55 -7.79 -9.10 7.98
CA ALA A 55 -8.17 -10.25 8.80
C ALA A 55 -7.24 -11.45 8.66
N SER A 56 -6.66 -11.67 7.47
CA SER A 56 -5.72 -12.76 7.20
C SER A 56 -4.26 -12.40 7.48
N GLY A 57 -3.95 -11.16 7.85
CA GLY A 57 -2.57 -10.70 8.04
C GLY A 57 -1.79 -10.55 6.73
N THR A 58 -2.46 -10.53 5.56
CA THR A 58 -1.81 -10.48 4.25
C THR A 58 -1.28 -9.06 3.96
N PRO A 59 0.04 -8.89 3.75
CA PRO A 59 0.62 -7.62 3.30
C PRO A 59 0.01 -7.15 1.98
N HIS A 60 -0.23 -5.85 1.85
CA HIS A 60 -0.80 -5.30 0.63
C HIS A 60 -0.30 -3.90 0.31
N LEU A 61 0.02 -3.65 -0.96
CA LEU A 61 0.56 -2.41 -1.49
C LEU A 61 -0.44 -1.75 -2.43
N TYR A 62 -0.80 -0.49 -2.17
CA TYR A 62 -1.63 0.30 -3.07
C TYR A 62 -0.77 0.98 -4.15
N ALA A 63 -1.26 1.00 -5.39
CA ALA A 63 -0.62 1.75 -6.47
C ALA A 63 -1.63 2.16 -7.53
N GLY A 64 -1.46 3.33 -8.14
CA GLY A 64 -2.36 3.76 -9.21
C GLY A 64 -2.26 5.24 -9.52
N VAL A 65 -3.12 5.68 -10.44
CA VAL A 65 -3.15 7.05 -10.94
C VAL A 65 -4.57 7.56 -10.91
N ILE A 66 -4.73 8.81 -10.46
CA ILE A 66 -5.95 9.59 -10.60
C ILE A 66 -5.61 10.87 -11.39
N GLU A 67 -6.22 11.03 -12.57
CA GLU A 67 -5.95 12.16 -13.46
C GLU A 67 -4.43 12.34 -13.71
N ALA A 68 -3.85 13.40 -13.14
CA ALA A 68 -2.45 13.80 -13.24
C ALA A 68 -1.61 13.44 -12.00
N THR A 69 -2.16 12.65 -11.05
CA THR A 69 -1.53 12.31 -9.77
C THR A 69 -1.32 10.81 -9.65
N GLY A 70 -0.06 10.41 -9.49
CA GLY A 70 0.37 9.04 -9.22
C GLY A 70 0.50 8.80 -7.72
N VAL A 71 0.16 7.58 -7.30
CA VAL A 71 0.19 7.16 -5.89
C VAL A 71 0.87 5.80 -5.81
N VAL A 72 1.82 5.64 -4.89
CA VAL A 72 2.39 4.36 -4.46
C VAL A 72 2.38 4.30 -2.94
N GLY A 73 1.84 3.24 -2.39
CA GLY A 73 1.72 3.05 -0.96
C GLY A 73 0.38 3.53 -0.36
N PRO A 74 0.17 3.23 0.92
CA PRO A 74 1.11 2.51 1.79
C PRO A 74 1.26 1.03 1.40
N LEU A 75 2.45 0.47 1.61
CA LEU A 75 2.58 -0.95 1.90
C LEU A 75 2.08 -1.15 3.32
N VAL A 76 0.96 -1.85 3.44
CA VAL A 76 0.30 -2.15 4.71
C VAL A 76 0.77 -3.51 5.20
N LEU A 77 1.36 -3.50 6.39
CA LEU A 77 1.57 -4.68 7.24
C LEU A 77 0.44 -4.70 8.28
N PRO A 78 -0.57 -5.58 8.16
CA PRO A 78 -1.70 -5.61 9.08
C PRO A 78 -1.24 -5.71 10.54
N GLY A 79 -1.82 -4.87 11.42
CA GLY A 79 -1.41 -4.77 12.82
C GLY A 79 -0.09 -4.01 13.09
N GLY A 80 0.76 -3.79 12.07
CA GLY A 80 2.06 -3.11 12.22
C GLY A 80 2.10 -1.68 11.68
N THR A 81 1.40 -1.38 10.59
CA THR A 81 1.41 -0.07 9.93
C THR A 81 -0.01 0.50 9.79
N GLY A 82 -0.13 1.83 9.68
CA GLY A 82 -1.41 2.46 9.34
C GLY A 82 -1.93 1.99 7.98
N CYS A 83 -3.22 1.60 7.94
CA CYS A 83 -3.86 1.09 6.73
C CYS A 83 -4.61 2.20 5.96
N ALA A 84 -5.21 1.83 4.82
CA ALA A 84 -6.12 2.69 4.06
C ALA A 84 -7.26 3.31 4.91
N GLY A 85 -7.84 2.54 5.83
CA GLY A 85 -8.85 3.03 6.76
C GLY A 85 -8.32 4.07 7.75
N CYS A 86 -7.07 3.91 8.23
CA CYS A 86 -6.42 4.93 9.06
C CYS A 86 -6.26 6.24 8.28
N LEU A 87 -5.86 6.18 7.01
CA LEU A 87 -5.77 7.36 6.15
C LEU A 87 -7.12 8.04 5.96
N GLU A 88 -8.19 7.29 5.70
CA GLU A 88 -9.54 7.87 5.55
C GLU A 88 -10.01 8.55 6.83
N LEU A 89 -9.80 7.93 8.00
CA LEU A 89 -10.16 8.51 9.31
C LEU A 89 -9.36 9.78 9.61
N HIS A 90 -8.03 9.76 9.44
CA HIS A 90 -7.19 10.95 9.62
C HIS A 90 -7.58 12.11 8.69
N ARG A 91 -8.07 11.80 7.48
CA ARG A 91 -8.61 12.83 6.57
C ARG A 91 -9.95 13.37 7.03
N ALA A 92 -10.83 12.52 7.56
CA ALA A 92 -12.11 12.95 8.12
C ALA A 92 -11.94 13.82 9.38
N ASP A 93 -10.96 13.50 10.23
CA ASP A 93 -10.60 14.31 11.40
C ASP A 93 -10.07 15.70 10.99
N ARG A 94 -9.23 15.75 9.95
CA ARG A 94 -8.68 17.00 9.42
C ARG A 94 -9.71 17.83 8.67
N ASP A 95 -10.64 17.20 7.97
CA ASP A 95 -11.71 17.85 7.22
C ASP A 95 -13.04 17.10 7.40
N PRO A 96 -13.94 17.58 8.27
CA PRO A 96 -15.25 16.96 8.49
C PRO A 96 -16.14 16.90 7.24
N GLN A 97 -15.87 17.70 6.19
CA GLN A 97 -16.60 17.65 4.92
C GLN A 97 -16.07 16.57 3.97
N TRP A 98 -14.89 16.02 4.24
CA TRP A 98 -14.22 15.02 3.41
C TRP A 98 -15.12 13.81 3.07
N PRO A 99 -15.83 13.17 4.03
CA PRO A 99 -16.69 12.03 3.72
C PRO A 99 -17.82 12.39 2.76
N ARG A 100 -18.41 13.58 2.93
CA ARG A 100 -19.47 14.09 2.04
C ARG A 100 -18.93 14.31 0.63
N MET A 101 -17.75 14.92 0.49
CA MET A 101 -17.11 15.13 -0.81
C MET A 101 -16.82 13.80 -1.52
N LEU A 102 -16.27 12.80 -0.80
CA LEU A 102 -16.03 11.47 -1.36
C LEU A 102 -17.32 10.80 -1.83
N ALA A 103 -18.42 10.92 -1.08
CA ALA A 103 -19.70 10.37 -1.49
C ALA A 103 -20.20 11.00 -2.81
N GLN A 104 -20.01 12.32 -2.99
CA GLN A 104 -20.36 13.00 -4.24
C GLN A 104 -19.47 12.57 -5.42
N TRP A 105 -18.16 12.44 -5.21
CA TRP A 105 -17.28 11.95 -6.28
C TRP A 105 -17.59 10.51 -6.67
N ARG A 106 -17.92 9.65 -5.71
CA ARG A 106 -18.25 8.24 -5.95
C ARG A 106 -19.61 8.07 -6.65
N SER A 107 -20.54 9.01 -6.53
CA SER A 107 -21.88 8.97 -7.13
C SER A 107 -21.92 9.46 -8.60
N GLY A 108 -20.84 10.07 -9.09
CA GLY A 108 -20.73 10.50 -10.49
C GLY A 108 -20.82 9.36 -11.51
N ARG A 109 -21.36 9.64 -12.71
CA ARG A 109 -21.52 8.64 -13.79
C ARG A 109 -20.14 8.14 -14.27
N ARG A 110 -19.81 6.89 -13.93
CA ARG A 110 -18.60 6.17 -14.37
C ARG A 110 -18.74 5.69 -15.82
N GLY A 111 -18.73 6.61 -16.78
CA GLY A 111 -18.96 6.30 -18.20
C GLY A 111 -17.69 6.13 -19.05
N ALA A 112 -16.58 6.72 -18.65
CA ALA A 112 -15.34 6.73 -19.42
C ALA A 112 -14.15 6.25 -18.58
N VAL A 113 -13.22 5.55 -19.22
CA VAL A 113 -11.89 5.29 -18.64
C VAL A 113 -11.21 6.65 -18.46
N PRO A 114 -10.81 7.05 -17.25
CA PRO A 114 -10.14 8.31 -17.03
C PRO A 114 -8.91 8.43 -17.94
N ALA A 115 -8.65 9.63 -18.45
CA ALA A 115 -7.39 9.89 -19.13
C ALA A 115 -6.25 9.64 -18.12
N CYS A 116 -5.32 8.76 -18.48
CA CYS A 116 -4.16 8.46 -17.66
C CYS A 116 -2.93 8.79 -18.48
N ASP A 117 -2.07 9.66 -17.95
CA ASP A 117 -0.78 9.89 -18.57
C ASP A 117 0.05 8.60 -18.54
N LEU A 118 0.59 8.21 -19.70
CA LEU A 118 1.31 6.95 -19.84
C LEU A 118 2.66 6.99 -19.11
N GLY A 119 3.32 8.15 -19.09
CA GLY A 119 4.60 8.33 -18.41
C GLY A 119 4.43 8.21 -16.90
N LEU A 120 3.44 8.90 -16.34
CA LEU A 120 3.09 8.81 -14.92
C LEU A 120 2.68 7.40 -14.52
N ALA A 121 1.85 6.72 -15.33
CA ALA A 121 1.46 5.35 -15.07
C ALA A 121 2.65 4.38 -15.06
N ALA A 122 3.58 4.55 -16.01
CA ALA A 122 4.80 3.74 -16.07
C ALA A 122 5.71 4.00 -14.86
N ALA A 123 5.86 5.26 -14.43
CA ALA A 123 6.64 5.63 -13.25
C ALA A 123 6.04 5.02 -11.96
N VAL A 124 4.73 5.15 -11.76
CA VAL A 124 4.01 4.55 -10.63
C VAL A 124 4.16 3.03 -10.63
N ALA A 125 3.99 2.38 -11.78
CA ALA A 125 4.13 0.93 -11.89
C ALA A 125 5.56 0.46 -11.59
N GLY A 126 6.57 1.18 -12.09
CA GLY A 126 7.98 0.89 -11.82
C GLY A 126 8.33 1.03 -10.34
N LEU A 127 7.91 2.13 -9.70
CA LEU A 127 8.14 2.35 -8.27
C LEU A 127 7.41 1.30 -7.41
N ALA A 128 6.16 0.98 -7.73
CA ALA A 128 5.41 -0.05 -7.04
C ALA A 128 6.06 -1.44 -7.19
N ALA A 129 6.55 -1.78 -8.38
CA ALA A 129 7.27 -3.03 -8.61
C ALA A 129 8.58 -3.10 -7.81
N ALA A 130 9.36 -2.01 -7.78
CA ALA A 130 10.59 -1.95 -6.99
C ALA A 130 10.32 -2.15 -5.48
N HIS A 131 9.30 -1.48 -4.94
CA HIS A 131 8.89 -1.67 -3.56
C HIS A 131 8.35 -3.08 -3.27
N ALA A 132 7.56 -3.64 -4.20
CA ALA A 132 7.04 -4.99 -4.06
C ALA A 132 8.15 -6.03 -4.05
N LEU A 133 9.13 -5.91 -4.95
CA LEU A 133 10.27 -6.82 -5.01
C LEU A 133 11.14 -6.71 -3.75
N ALA A 134 11.48 -5.49 -3.31
CA ALA A 134 12.22 -5.29 -2.07
C ALA A 134 11.52 -5.95 -0.87
N PHE A 135 10.18 -5.84 -0.78
CA PHE A 135 9.43 -6.54 0.25
C PHE A 135 9.52 -8.06 0.12
N LEU A 136 9.36 -8.60 -1.09
CA LEU A 136 9.45 -10.05 -1.34
C LEU A 136 10.87 -10.61 -1.11
N ASP A 137 11.89 -9.76 -1.23
CA ASP A 137 13.28 -10.07 -0.91
C ASP A 137 13.57 -10.03 0.61
N GLY A 138 12.59 -9.62 1.43
CA GLY A 138 12.69 -9.59 2.90
C GLY A 138 12.96 -8.21 3.51
N ASP A 139 13.10 -7.16 2.69
CA ASP A 139 13.33 -5.80 3.16
C ASP A 139 12.02 -5.06 3.47
N LEU A 140 12.13 -3.96 4.24
CA LEU A 140 11.03 -3.00 4.39
C LEU A 140 11.22 -1.83 3.42
N PRO A 141 10.47 -1.76 2.31
CA PRO A 141 10.61 -0.67 1.34
C PRO A 141 10.16 0.67 1.95
N ALA A 142 10.59 1.77 1.34
CA ALA A 142 10.26 3.12 1.78
C ALA A 142 8.75 3.47 1.75
N CYS A 143 7.91 2.65 1.11
CA CYS A 143 6.45 2.79 1.18
C CYS A 143 5.81 2.05 2.37
N THR A 144 6.58 1.38 3.23
CA THR A 144 6.06 0.71 4.44
C THR A 144 5.38 1.73 5.34
N GLY A 145 4.06 1.59 5.52
CA GLY A 145 3.23 2.55 6.24
C GLY A 145 3.25 3.98 5.67
N THR A 146 3.75 4.17 4.45
CA THR A 146 4.04 5.49 3.88
C THR A 146 3.48 5.59 2.48
N ARG A 147 2.74 6.66 2.23
CA ARG A 147 2.11 6.96 0.95
C ARG A 147 2.95 7.96 0.18
N TRP A 148 3.34 7.59 -1.02
CA TRP A 148 4.08 8.40 -1.97
C TRP A 148 3.13 8.93 -3.03
N GLU A 149 3.17 10.24 -3.27
CA GLU A 149 2.37 10.90 -4.29
C GLU A 149 3.25 11.77 -5.19
N ALA A 150 2.97 11.79 -6.48
CA ALA A 150 3.58 12.73 -7.42
C ALA A 150 2.51 13.25 -8.39
N ALA A 151 2.53 14.56 -8.64
CA ALA A 151 1.60 15.20 -9.56
C ALA A 151 2.34 15.82 -10.76
N LEU A 152 1.77 15.65 -11.96
CA LEU A 152 2.21 16.36 -13.15
C LEU A 152 1.91 17.86 -13.06
N PRO A 153 2.68 18.72 -13.76
CA PRO A 153 3.79 18.36 -14.65
C PRO A 153 5.13 18.18 -13.93
N LEU A 154 5.23 18.59 -12.66
CA LEU A 154 6.52 18.67 -11.95
C LEU A 154 7.07 17.29 -11.55
N LEU A 155 6.19 16.32 -11.31
CA LEU A 155 6.55 14.97 -10.89
C LEU A 155 7.37 14.94 -9.59
N ASP A 156 7.15 15.92 -8.71
CA ASP A 156 7.74 16.00 -7.37
C ASP A 156 7.15 14.91 -6.47
N TRP A 157 7.96 13.91 -6.11
CA TRP A 157 7.53 12.80 -5.25
C TRP A 157 7.56 13.22 -3.79
N ARG A 158 6.39 13.18 -3.15
CA ARG A 158 6.19 13.50 -1.75
C ARG A 158 5.75 12.26 -0.99
N SER A 159 6.25 12.10 0.22
CA SER A 159 5.89 11.01 1.12
C SER A 159 5.09 11.52 2.33
N GLU A 160 3.97 10.89 2.62
CA GLU A 160 3.17 11.09 3.84
C GLU A 160 3.13 9.76 4.62
N GLN A 161 3.67 9.75 5.84
CA GLN A 161 3.54 8.60 6.73
C GLN A 161 2.11 8.49 7.24
N ILE A 162 1.53 7.30 7.17
CA ILE A 162 0.19 7.02 7.66
C ILE A 162 0.30 6.39 9.05
N GLY A 163 0.05 7.21 10.07
CA GLY A 163 -0.02 6.74 11.45
C GLY A 163 -1.26 5.88 11.71
N PRO A 164 -1.20 4.94 12.67
CA PRO A 164 -2.40 4.23 13.12
C PRO A 164 -3.43 5.21 13.67
N HIS A 165 -4.70 4.96 13.39
CA HIS A 165 -5.82 5.75 13.91
C HIS A 165 -6.52 4.97 15.03
N ALA A 166 -6.89 5.65 16.13
CA ALA A 166 -7.47 5.01 17.32
C ALA A 166 -8.79 4.29 17.02
N ASP A 167 -9.65 4.90 16.21
CA ASP A 167 -10.95 4.33 15.81
C ASP A 167 -10.85 3.28 14.68
N CYS A 168 -9.64 2.98 14.18
CA CYS A 168 -9.48 2.01 13.11
C CYS A 168 -9.36 0.59 13.65
N SER A 169 -10.17 -0.34 13.15
CA SER A 169 -10.17 -1.76 13.51
C SER A 169 -9.00 -2.57 12.94
N CYS A 170 -8.02 -1.95 12.28
CA CYS A 170 -6.91 -2.65 11.62
C CYS A 170 -5.85 -3.21 12.57
N GLY A 171 -5.97 -2.97 13.87
CA GLY A 171 -5.05 -3.48 14.91
C GLY A 171 -3.76 -2.66 15.08
N ALA A 172 -3.41 -1.77 14.13
CA ALA A 172 -2.16 -1.02 14.18
C ALA A 172 -2.03 -0.06 15.37
N ALA A 173 -3.14 0.45 15.91
CA ALA A 173 -3.14 1.27 17.11
C ALA A 173 -2.81 0.46 18.40
N GLY A 174 -3.11 -0.84 18.42
CA GLY A 174 -2.84 -1.73 19.55
C GLY A 174 -1.42 -2.34 19.52
N GLY A 175 -0.79 -2.41 18.34
CA GLY A 175 0.55 -3.00 18.16
C GLY A 175 1.70 -2.16 18.73
N ALA A 176 1.52 -0.86 18.96
CA ALA A 176 2.55 -0.01 19.57
C ALA A 176 2.79 -0.28 21.07
N GLY A 177 1.99 -1.16 21.69
CA GLY A 177 1.96 -1.43 23.13
C GLY A 177 2.65 -2.71 23.60
N GLY A 178 3.24 -3.54 22.72
CA GLY A 178 3.76 -4.85 23.14
C GLY A 178 4.99 -5.28 22.35
N GLU A 179 6.17 -4.92 22.86
CA GLU A 179 7.37 -5.78 23.03
C GLU A 179 8.52 -4.91 23.58
N ARG A 180 8.48 -4.58 24.88
CA ARG A 180 9.71 -4.28 25.63
C ARG A 180 10.11 -5.57 26.32
N VAL A 181 10.73 -6.49 25.59
CA VAL A 181 11.56 -7.52 26.22
C VAL A 181 12.76 -6.79 26.81
N SER A 182 12.68 -6.49 28.10
CA SER A 182 13.81 -6.19 28.94
C SER A 182 14.71 -7.43 28.98
N GLY A 183 15.55 -7.60 27.98
CA GLY A 183 16.71 -8.48 28.08
C GLY A 183 17.73 -7.81 28.98
N GLY A 184 17.58 -7.99 30.29
CA GLY A 184 18.62 -7.64 31.26
C GLY A 184 19.85 -8.49 30.99
N VAL A 185 20.83 -7.93 30.27
CA VAL A 185 22.18 -8.49 30.21
C VAL A 185 22.80 -8.26 31.58
N THR A 186 22.94 -9.34 32.35
CA THR A 186 23.79 -9.34 33.55
C THR A 186 25.24 -9.27 33.08
N ALA A 187 25.93 -8.20 33.47
CA ALA A 187 27.38 -8.08 33.30
C ALA A 187 28.06 -9.16 34.15
N GLN A 188 28.81 -10.04 33.50
CA GLN A 188 29.74 -10.94 34.19
C GLN A 188 31.08 -10.21 34.33
N ASP A 189 31.42 -9.84 35.57
CA ASP A 189 32.76 -9.41 35.95
C ASP A 189 33.74 -10.58 35.80
N THR A 190 34.74 -10.42 34.93
CA THR A 190 35.90 -11.31 34.88
C THR A 190 37.02 -10.66 35.69
N MET A 191 37.27 -11.19 36.89
CA MET A 191 38.49 -10.94 37.65
C MET A 191 39.62 -11.80 37.05
N ALA A 192 40.63 -11.16 36.49
CA ALA A 192 41.92 -11.79 36.21
C ALA A 192 42.76 -11.78 37.50
N GLY A 193 43.17 -12.98 37.93
CA GLY A 193 44.32 -13.18 38.82
C GLY A 193 45.60 -13.41 38.01
#